data_AF-A0A7C3EQI7-F1
#
_entry.id   AF-A0A7C3EQI7-F1
#
_cell.length_a   1.000
_cell.length_b   1.000
_cell.length_c   1.000
_cell.angle_alpha   90.00
_cell.angle_beta   90.00
_cell.angle_gamma   90.00
#
_symmetry.space_group_name_H-M   'P 1'
#
loop_
_entity.id
_entity.type
_entity.pdbx_description
1 polymer ?
#
loop_
_entity_poly.entity_id
_entity_poly.type
_entity_poly.pdbx_seq_one_letter_code
_entity_poly.pdbx_strand_id
1 'polypeptide(L)'
;MRIFRLVLTAAVCGASVLLADTLFRTSILSHVRPLVLTPTAGRVYQPPVELRWSGPAQMQVTLRPSGGDPVELGLHSSPTTLPPHLFPRDGSYELELRAPRFGSWIQARQQFEVFARSGAERAPTLAETRGKERTKGVGLKELLRAIKASRAARERAHERMRSLAEENATLKEESEKLLAQLEVLSNTQDDDAGHIEELERQLAEVQRQNRALLDELQILRLRLGTLPPCAAWGYYAFPRPNTFPATRRVVVISDSAGRIFRSQPECELGRRSDPTAGSPCFCAASPWG
;
A
#
# COMPACT_ATOMS: atom_id res chain seq x y z
N MET A 1 -12.58 5.21 -47.31
CA MET A 1 -13.79 5.36 -46.46
C MET A 1 -13.84 4.44 -45.23
N ARG A 2 -13.46 3.14 -45.30
CA ARG A 2 -13.51 2.23 -44.12
C ARG A 2 -12.57 2.60 -42.98
N ILE A 3 -11.36 3.06 -43.28
CA ILE A 3 -10.35 3.43 -42.26
C ILE A 3 -10.82 4.65 -41.46
N PHE A 4 -11.41 5.65 -42.11
CA PHE A 4 -11.96 6.83 -41.44
C PHE A 4 -13.08 6.48 -40.45
N ARG A 5 -13.95 5.51 -40.80
CA ARG A 5 -15.00 5.04 -39.89
C ARG A 5 -14.44 4.33 -38.65
N LEU A 6 -13.39 3.52 -38.82
CA LEU A 6 -12.73 2.82 -37.70
C LEU A 6 -12.04 3.80 -36.74
N VAL A 7 -11.35 4.81 -37.27
CA VAL A 7 -10.71 5.85 -36.46
C VAL A 7 -11.76 6.69 -35.71
N LEU A 8 -12.87 7.04 -36.38
CA LEU A 8 -13.96 7.79 -35.75
C LEU A 8 -14.62 6.98 -34.61
N THR A 9 -14.87 5.68 -34.81
CA THR A 9 -15.43 4.82 -33.75
C THR A 9 -14.47 4.66 -32.58
N ALA A 10 -13.16 4.52 -32.83
CA ALA A 10 -12.16 4.43 -31.78
C ALA A 10 -12.06 5.73 -30.97
N ALA A 11 -12.13 6.88 -31.64
CA ALA A 11 -12.13 8.19 -30.99
C ALA A 11 -13.38 8.42 -30.12
N VAL A 12 -14.57 8.02 -30.60
CA VAL A 12 -15.82 8.13 -29.83
C VAL A 12 -15.83 7.18 -28.63
N CYS A 13 -15.31 5.96 -28.77
CA CYS A 13 -15.12 5.05 -27.64
C CYS A 13 -14.09 5.59 -26.64
N GLY A 14 -12.97 6.14 -27.10
CA GLY A 14 -11.98 6.77 -26.23
C GLY A 14 -12.54 7.98 -25.47
N ALA A 15 -13.25 8.86 -26.16
CA ALA A 15 -13.87 10.04 -25.56
C ALA A 15 -14.98 9.67 -24.54
N SER A 16 -15.77 8.64 -24.82
CA SER A 16 -16.82 8.17 -23.89
C SER A 16 -16.24 7.51 -22.64
N VAL A 17 -15.13 6.77 -22.74
CA VAL A 17 -14.42 6.22 -21.58
C VAL A 17 -13.83 7.35 -20.71
N LEU A 18 -13.22 8.37 -21.34
CA LEU A 18 -12.67 9.52 -20.62
C LEU A 18 -13.76 10.38 -19.96
N LEU A 19 -14.89 10.59 -20.64
CA LEU A 19 -16.06 11.26 -20.07
C LEU A 19 -16.67 10.46 -18.92
N ALA A 20 -16.75 9.14 -19.04
CA ALA A 20 -17.21 8.28 -17.94
C ALA A 20 -16.25 8.38 -16.75
N ASP A 21 -14.94 8.19 -16.95
CA ASP A 21 -13.95 8.25 -15.85
C ASP A 21 -13.95 9.63 -15.16
N THR A 22 -14.05 10.72 -15.90
CA THR A 22 -14.14 12.07 -15.31
C THR A 22 -15.44 12.31 -14.54
N LEU A 23 -16.59 11.83 -15.03
CA LEU A 23 -17.86 11.90 -14.31
C LEU A 23 -17.86 11.03 -13.05
N PHE A 24 -17.29 9.83 -13.12
CA PHE A 24 -17.13 8.93 -11.97
C PHE A 24 -16.20 9.55 -10.90
N ARG A 25 -15.07 10.13 -11.30
CA ARG A 25 -14.13 10.77 -10.37
C ARG A 25 -14.68 12.04 -9.74
N THR A 26 -15.48 12.84 -10.45
CA THR A 26 -15.98 14.12 -9.91
C THR A 26 -17.25 13.94 -9.07
N SER A 27 -18.15 13.03 -9.43
CA SER A 27 -19.46 12.91 -8.78
C SER A 27 -19.52 11.84 -7.68
N ILE A 28 -18.81 10.71 -7.83
CA ILE A 28 -18.97 9.56 -6.94
C ILE A 28 -17.91 9.55 -5.83
N LEU A 29 -16.67 9.99 -6.13
CA LEU A 29 -15.61 10.02 -5.10
C LEU A 29 -15.96 10.90 -3.90
N SER A 30 -16.62 12.04 -4.12
CA SER A 30 -17.10 12.92 -3.03
C SER A 30 -18.15 12.25 -2.13
N HIS A 31 -18.91 11.30 -2.68
CA HIS A 31 -19.94 10.56 -1.96
C HIS A 31 -19.43 9.28 -1.29
N VAL A 32 -18.26 8.79 -1.71
CA VAL A 32 -17.63 7.55 -1.20
C VAL A 32 -16.53 7.86 -0.18
N ARG A 33 -15.84 9.00 -0.31
CA ARG A 33 -14.82 9.48 0.63
C ARG A 33 -15.12 10.91 1.05
N PRO A 34 -15.83 11.11 2.18
CA PRO A 34 -16.01 12.45 2.71
C PRO A 34 -14.64 13.06 3.06
N LEU A 35 -14.48 14.35 2.81
CA LEU A 35 -13.23 15.06 3.05
C LEU A 35 -13.50 16.29 3.93
N VAL A 36 -12.79 16.38 5.06
CA VAL A 36 -12.85 17.55 5.94
C VAL A 36 -12.06 18.68 5.28
N LEU A 37 -12.73 19.79 5.00
CA LEU A 37 -12.12 20.98 4.40
C LEU A 37 -11.62 21.93 5.50
N THR A 38 -12.43 22.11 6.55
CA THR A 38 -12.05 22.81 7.78
C THR A 38 -12.61 22.05 8.98
N PRO A 39 -11.86 21.89 10.08
CA PRO A 39 -10.50 22.37 10.31
C PRO A 39 -9.43 21.59 9.52
N THR A 40 -8.31 22.24 9.19
CA THR A 40 -7.20 21.67 8.42
C THR A 40 -6.15 21.08 9.36
N ALA A 41 -5.50 19.99 8.94
CA ALA A 41 -4.43 19.33 9.70
C ALA A 41 -3.31 20.30 10.08
N GLY A 42 -2.84 20.24 11.33
CA GLY A 42 -1.67 21.00 11.80
C GLY A 42 -1.87 22.51 11.93
N ARG A 43 -3.11 23.01 11.78
CA ARG A 43 -3.44 24.42 12.02
C ARG A 43 -4.09 24.60 13.39
N VAL A 44 -3.70 25.69 14.05
CA VAL A 44 -4.29 26.11 15.33
C VAL A 44 -5.52 26.99 15.07
N TYR A 45 -6.65 26.62 15.65
CA TYR A 45 -7.91 27.34 15.56
C TYR A 45 -8.27 28.01 16.88
N GLN A 46 -8.87 29.19 16.82
CA GLN A 46 -9.50 29.83 17.97
C GLN A 46 -11.02 29.59 17.88
N PRO A 47 -11.69 29.19 18.97
CA PRO A 47 -13.14 29.04 18.95
C PRO A 47 -13.86 30.39 18.70
N PRO A 48 -15.03 30.40 18.03
CA PRO A 48 -15.74 29.24 17.48
C PRO A 48 -15.07 28.68 16.21
N VAL A 49 -15.07 27.35 16.07
CA VAL A 49 -14.38 26.66 14.96
C VAL A 49 -15.38 26.35 13.84
N GLU A 50 -15.09 26.80 12.61
CA GLU A 50 -15.91 26.47 11.44
C GLU A 50 -15.60 25.05 10.93
N LEU A 51 -16.62 24.20 10.93
CA LEU A 51 -16.58 22.85 10.43
C LEU A 51 -17.22 22.79 9.03
N ARG A 52 -16.41 22.43 8.04
CA ARG A 52 -16.84 22.27 6.65
C ARG A 52 -16.27 20.99 6.08
N TRP A 53 -17.10 20.22 5.39
CA TRP A 53 -16.69 19.03 4.65
C TRP A 53 -17.28 19.00 3.25
N SER A 54 -16.61 18.26 2.37
CA SER A 54 -17.11 17.84 1.07
C SER A 54 -17.61 16.41 1.18
N GLY A 55 -18.88 16.18 0.87
CA GLY A 55 -19.49 14.86 0.93
C GLY A 55 -20.99 14.91 1.23
N PRO A 56 -21.54 13.94 1.98
CA PRO A 56 -22.96 13.90 2.32
C PRO A 56 -23.44 15.18 3.00
N ALA A 57 -24.69 15.59 2.71
CA ALA A 57 -25.30 16.80 3.26
C ALA A 57 -25.40 16.79 4.79
N GLN A 58 -25.56 15.61 5.38
CA GLN A 58 -25.58 15.41 6.83
C GLN A 58 -24.60 14.32 7.24
N MET A 59 -23.83 14.58 8.29
CA MET A 59 -22.91 13.62 8.88
C MET A 59 -23.03 13.66 10.41
N GLN A 60 -22.90 12.50 11.04
CA GLN A 60 -22.73 12.38 12.49
C GLN A 60 -21.34 12.87 12.86
N VAL A 61 -21.27 13.84 13.76
CA VAL A 61 -20.04 14.50 14.19
C VAL A 61 -19.71 14.03 15.60
N THR A 62 -18.49 13.53 15.79
CA THR A 62 -17.93 13.18 17.09
C THR A 62 -16.64 13.95 17.27
N LEU A 63 -16.49 14.59 18.43
CA LEU A 63 -15.29 15.35 18.79
C LEU A 63 -14.57 14.62 19.92
N ARG A 64 -13.29 14.33 19.74
CA ARG A 64 -12.46 13.66 20.75
C ARG A 64 -11.28 14.56 21.16
N PRO A 65 -11.24 15.06 22.40
CA PRO A 65 -10.05 15.73 22.92
C PRO A 65 -8.91 14.73 23.14
N SER A 66 -7.67 15.15 22.92
CA SER A 66 -6.49 14.33 23.22
C SER A 66 -6.45 14.00 24.73
N GLY A 67 -6.53 12.70 25.06
CA GLY A 67 -6.54 12.22 26.44
C GLY A 67 -7.89 12.32 27.17
N GLY A 68 -9.01 12.53 26.48
CA GLY A 68 -10.35 12.54 27.08
C GLY A 68 -11.40 11.70 26.32
N ASP A 69 -12.60 11.66 26.89
CA ASP A 69 -13.71 10.88 26.33
C ASP A 69 -14.29 11.53 25.07
N PRO A 70 -14.75 10.71 24.08
CA PRO A 70 -15.40 11.23 22.88
C PRO A 70 -16.74 11.89 23.21
N VAL A 71 -16.98 13.06 22.64
CA VAL A 71 -18.22 13.82 22.75
C VAL A 71 -18.98 13.68 21.44
N GLU A 72 -20.13 13.01 21.48
CA GLU A 72 -21.03 12.90 20.33
C GLU A 72 -21.82 14.21 20.18
N LEU A 73 -21.61 14.91 19.06
CA LEU A 73 -22.31 16.15 18.73
C LEU A 73 -23.60 15.90 17.93
N GLY A 74 -23.81 14.66 17.47
CA GLY A 74 -24.99 14.27 16.69
C GLY A 74 -24.87 14.58 15.20
N LEU A 75 -26.01 14.65 14.51
CA LEU A 75 -26.08 14.91 13.07
C LEU A 75 -25.99 16.41 12.76
N HIS A 76 -25.04 16.80 11.91
CA HIS A 76 -24.86 18.18 11.46
C HIS A 76 -24.82 18.27 9.94
N SER A 77 -25.08 19.48 9.41
CA SER A 77 -24.93 19.80 7.98
C SER A 77 -23.73 20.72 7.72
N SER A 78 -23.14 20.63 6.53
CA SER A 78 -21.97 21.43 6.14
C SER A 78 -22.40 22.72 5.44
N PRO A 79 -21.87 23.91 5.80
CA PRO A 79 -20.99 24.19 6.93
C PRO A 79 -21.75 24.35 8.26
N THR A 80 -21.10 24.00 9.37
CA THR A 80 -21.60 24.23 10.74
C THR A 80 -20.51 24.85 11.62
N THR A 81 -20.87 25.45 12.74
CA THR A 81 -19.93 26.12 13.65
C THR A 81 -19.93 25.44 15.01
N LEU A 82 -18.75 25.01 15.46
CA LEU A 82 -18.55 24.41 16.76
C LEU A 82 -18.35 25.50 17.83
N PRO A 83 -19.25 25.57 18.83
CA PRO A 83 -19.21 26.63 19.83
C PRO A 83 -18.04 26.47 20.82
N PRO A 84 -17.59 27.55 21.47
CA PRO A 84 -16.41 27.53 22.36
C PRO A 84 -16.50 26.58 23.54
N HIS A 85 -17.70 26.29 24.05
CA HIS A 85 -17.88 25.40 25.20
C HIS A 85 -17.50 23.94 24.92
N LEU A 86 -17.39 23.54 23.63
CA LEU A 86 -16.91 22.21 23.24
C LEU A 86 -15.38 22.06 23.37
N PHE A 87 -14.66 23.16 23.61
CA PHE A 87 -13.21 23.21 23.70
C PHE A 87 -12.78 23.74 25.08
N PRO A 88 -12.90 22.95 26.15
CA PRO A 88 -12.62 23.40 27.52
C PRO A 88 -11.11 23.58 27.82
N ARG A 89 -10.22 23.03 27.00
CA ARG A 89 -8.76 23.07 27.19
C ARG A 89 -8.06 23.36 25.87
N ASP A 90 -6.90 23.98 25.95
CA ASP A 90 -5.99 24.07 24.81
C ASP A 90 -5.42 22.69 24.48
N GLY A 91 -5.24 22.40 23.19
CA GLY A 91 -4.57 21.17 22.76
C GLY A 91 -5.13 20.58 21.47
N SER A 92 -4.75 19.33 21.21
CA SER A 92 -5.14 18.60 20.02
C SER A 92 -6.53 17.97 20.17
N TYR A 93 -7.33 18.10 19.13
CA TYR A 93 -8.66 17.52 19.01
C TYR A 93 -8.74 16.68 17.73
N GLU A 94 -9.39 15.54 17.83
CA GLU A 94 -9.74 14.69 16.69
C GLU A 94 -11.22 14.84 16.38
N LEU A 95 -11.51 15.20 15.14
CA LEU A 95 -12.85 15.24 14.59
C LEU A 95 -13.11 13.95 13.81
N GLU A 96 -14.23 13.30 14.08
CA GLU A 96 -14.71 12.17 13.30
C GLU A 96 -16.09 12.48 12.70
N LEU A 97 -16.21 12.32 11.38
CA LEU A 97 -17.46 12.47 10.64
C LEU A 97 -17.89 11.11 10.10
N ARG A 98 -19.13 10.69 10.38
CA ARG A 98 -19.68 9.42 9.89
C ARG A 98 -21.02 9.59 9.19
N ALA A 99 -21.30 8.82 8.15
CA ALA A 99 -22.63 8.76 7.55
C ALA A 99 -22.93 7.36 6.98
N PRO A 100 -24.19 6.90 6.99
CA PRO A 100 -24.57 5.64 6.36
C PRO A 100 -24.67 5.82 4.84
N ARG A 101 -23.92 5.02 4.07
CA ARG A 101 -23.96 5.00 2.60
C ARG A 101 -23.72 3.60 2.06
N PHE A 102 -24.52 3.17 1.07
CA PHE A 102 -24.35 1.89 0.36
C PHE A 102 -24.26 0.65 1.29
N GLY A 103 -25.02 0.65 2.38
CA GLY A 103 -25.03 -0.47 3.35
C GLY A 103 -23.83 -0.52 4.30
N SER A 104 -22.92 0.46 4.25
CA SER A 104 -21.79 0.61 5.17
C SER A 104 -21.70 2.04 5.72
N TRP A 105 -20.83 2.25 6.71
CA TRP A 105 -20.54 3.58 7.23
C TRP A 105 -19.32 4.15 6.52
N ILE A 106 -19.48 5.33 5.92
CA ILE A 106 -18.36 6.13 5.44
C ILE A 106 -17.87 7.03 6.57
N GLN A 107 -16.56 7.20 6.68
CA GLN A 107 -15.94 7.98 7.75
C GLN A 107 -14.84 8.90 7.23
N ALA A 108 -14.70 10.07 7.85
CA ALA A 108 -13.56 10.97 7.71
C ALA A 108 -13.05 11.37 9.08
N ARG A 109 -11.73 11.38 9.27
CA ARG A 109 -11.09 11.79 10.52
C ARG A 109 -10.10 12.90 10.26
N GLN A 110 -10.07 13.87 11.17
CA GLN A 110 -9.21 15.04 11.04
C GLN A 110 -8.73 15.50 12.40
N GLN A 111 -7.42 15.52 12.58
CA GLN A 111 -6.79 16.09 13.77
C GLN A 111 -6.47 17.57 13.55
N PHE A 112 -6.71 18.39 14.56
CA PHE A 112 -6.45 19.82 14.55
C PHE A 112 -6.16 20.32 15.96
N GLU A 113 -5.57 21.50 16.08
CA GLU A 113 -5.24 22.10 17.38
C GLU A 113 -6.17 23.26 17.67
N VAL A 114 -6.58 23.39 18.93
CA VAL A 114 -7.42 24.49 19.39
C VAL A 114 -6.71 25.23 20.51
N PHE A 115 -6.66 26.55 20.34
CA PHE A 115 -6.26 27.48 21.38
C PHE A 115 -7.50 28.21 21.89
N ALA A 116 -8.14 27.58 22.87
CA ALA A 116 -9.22 28.15 23.65
C ALA A 116 -8.62 29.19 24.61
N ARG A 117 -8.49 30.45 24.14
CA ARG A 117 -8.38 31.59 25.06
C ARG A 117 -9.62 31.57 25.97
N SER A 118 -9.50 30.93 27.12
CA SER A 118 -10.42 31.09 28.23
C SER A 118 -10.61 32.60 28.43
N GLY A 119 -11.88 33.01 28.50
CA GLY A 119 -12.35 34.33 28.09
C GLY A 119 -11.50 35.48 28.62
N ALA A 120 -11.32 36.49 27.77
CA ALA A 120 -10.97 37.86 28.13
C ALA A 120 -10.36 37.99 29.53
N GLU A 121 -9.10 37.56 29.67
CA GLU A 121 -8.22 38.22 30.62
C GLU A 121 -8.16 39.66 30.12
N ARG A 122 -9.08 40.50 30.64
CA ARG A 122 -8.93 41.94 30.61
C ARG A 122 -7.50 42.14 31.12
N ALA A 123 -6.60 42.52 30.21
CA ALA A 123 -5.35 43.12 30.59
C ALA A 123 -5.69 44.07 31.75
N PRO A 124 -5.05 43.96 32.93
CA PRO A 124 -5.33 44.89 33.99
C PRO A 124 -4.96 46.25 33.44
N THR A 125 -5.97 47.05 33.09
CA THR A 125 -5.78 48.45 32.78
C THR A 125 -5.06 49.01 33.98
N LEU A 126 -3.85 49.52 33.76
CA LEU A 126 -2.98 50.22 34.71
C LEU A 126 -3.65 51.40 35.46
N ALA A 127 -4.97 51.57 35.32
CA ALA A 127 -5.80 52.59 35.91
C ALA A 127 -6.60 52.13 37.14
N GLU A 128 -6.76 50.82 37.42
CA GLU A 128 -7.58 50.33 38.56
C GLU A 128 -6.79 49.92 39.82
N THR A 129 -5.46 49.90 39.78
CA THR A 129 -4.60 49.69 40.98
C THR A 129 -4.20 50.99 41.69
N ARG A 130 -4.91 52.10 41.46
CA ARG A 130 -4.76 53.35 42.25
C ARG A 130 -5.88 53.59 43.27
N GLY A 131 -6.65 52.54 43.60
CA GLY A 131 -7.62 52.56 44.69
C GLY A 131 -7.11 51.81 45.92
N LYS A 132 -6.52 52.54 46.88
CA LYS A 132 -6.20 52.10 48.26
C LYS A 132 -4.98 51.18 48.46
N GLU A 133 -3.79 51.62 48.07
CA GLU A 133 -2.59 51.27 48.86
C GLU A 133 -2.51 52.22 50.05
N ARG A 134 -3.07 51.80 51.18
CA ARG A 134 -2.66 52.32 52.48
C ARG A 134 -1.23 51.85 52.70
N THR A 135 -0.27 52.75 52.53
CA THR A 135 1.12 52.61 52.97
C THR A 135 1.18 52.50 54.50
N LYS A 136 0.80 51.34 55.04
CA LYS A 136 1.33 50.89 56.33
C LYS A 136 2.73 50.39 56.01
N GLY A 137 3.75 51.08 56.55
CA GLY A 137 5.15 50.72 56.34
C GLY A 137 5.36 49.22 56.56
N VAL A 138 5.86 48.54 55.53
CA VAL A 138 6.16 47.11 55.57
C VAL A 138 7.17 46.92 56.69
N GLY A 139 6.77 46.25 57.77
CA GLY A 139 7.65 46.04 58.91
C GLY A 139 8.87 45.24 58.46
N LEU A 140 10.05 45.54 59.02
CA LEU A 140 11.31 44.83 58.71
C LEU A 140 11.17 43.30 58.75
N LYS A 141 10.28 42.76 59.61
CA LYS A 141 9.95 41.33 59.68
C LYS A 141 9.22 40.80 58.44
N GLU A 142 8.35 41.57 57.82
CA GLU A 142 7.64 41.19 56.58
C GLU A 142 8.58 41.23 55.39
N LEU A 143 9.47 42.24 55.31
CA LEU A 143 10.54 42.28 54.30
C LEU A 143 11.49 41.07 54.42
N LEU A 144 11.91 40.72 55.63
CA LEU A 144 12.76 39.54 55.86
C LEU A 144 12.04 38.22 55.50
N ARG A 145 10.73 38.12 55.76
CA ARG A 145 9.92 36.96 55.31
C ARG A 145 9.79 36.90 53.80
N ALA A 146 9.57 38.04 53.13
CA ALA A 146 9.51 38.13 51.67
C ALA A 146 10.85 37.75 51.03
N ILE A 147 11.98 38.18 51.61
CA ILE A 147 13.33 37.80 51.14
C ILE A 147 13.60 36.31 51.35
N LYS A 148 13.17 35.73 52.47
CA LYS A 148 13.28 34.27 52.68
C LYS A 148 12.41 33.48 51.70
N ALA A 149 11.18 33.95 51.45
CA ALA A 149 10.27 33.34 50.49
C ALA A 149 10.80 33.45 49.05
N SER A 150 11.39 34.59 48.68
CA SER A 150 11.99 34.78 47.34
C SER A 150 13.23 33.91 47.13
N ARG A 151 14.07 33.74 48.16
CA ARG A 151 15.20 32.79 48.11
C ARG A 151 14.72 31.35 47.95
N ALA A 152 13.74 30.92 48.74
CA ALA A 152 13.16 29.58 48.61
C ALA A 152 12.48 29.37 47.24
N ALA A 153 11.82 30.38 46.69
CA ALA A 153 11.24 30.32 45.35
C ALA A 153 12.33 30.22 44.26
N ARG A 154 13.44 30.94 44.42
CA ARG A 154 14.58 30.89 43.51
C ARG A 154 15.29 29.53 43.54
N GLU A 155 15.47 28.94 44.71
CA GLU A 155 16.02 27.59 44.85
C GLU A 155 15.14 26.55 44.14
N ARG A 156 13.83 26.57 44.36
CA ARG A 156 12.89 25.69 43.64
C ARG A 156 12.90 25.91 42.13
N ALA A 157 13.05 27.15 41.68
CA ALA A 157 13.17 27.46 40.26
C ALA A 157 14.47 26.89 39.67
N HIS A 158 15.59 26.98 40.40
CA HIS A 158 16.86 26.38 39.98
C HIS A 158 16.82 24.85 39.96
N GLU A 159 16.16 24.21 40.93
CA GLU A 159 15.95 22.76 40.93
C GLU A 159 15.12 22.31 39.73
N ARG A 160 14.01 22.99 39.43
CA ARG A 160 13.20 22.72 38.24
C ARG A 160 14.00 22.90 36.95
N MET A 161 14.81 23.96 36.87
CA MET A 161 15.65 24.20 35.70
C MET A 161 16.69 23.09 35.50
N ARG A 162 17.26 22.52 36.59
CA ARG A 162 18.15 21.36 36.48
C ARG A 162 17.41 20.11 36.00
N SER A 163 16.25 19.81 36.58
CA SER A 163 15.40 18.68 36.14
C SER A 163 15.05 18.80 34.65
N LEU A 164 14.64 19.99 34.21
CA LEU A 164 14.32 20.24 32.80
C LEU A 164 15.58 20.15 31.90
N ALA A 165 16.75 20.51 32.39
CA ALA A 165 18.00 20.36 31.64
C ALA A 165 18.39 18.89 31.47
N GLU A 166 18.18 18.07 32.50
CA GLU A 166 18.38 16.62 32.46
C GLU A 166 17.40 15.96 31.47
N GLU A 167 16.11 16.30 31.53
CA GLU A 167 15.10 15.83 30.57
C GLU A 167 15.40 16.26 29.13
N ASN A 168 15.88 17.49 28.93
CA ASN A 168 16.31 17.93 27.59
C ASN A 168 17.55 17.18 27.10
N ALA A 169 18.45 16.77 27.99
CA ALA A 169 19.60 15.97 27.60
C ALA A 169 19.16 14.55 27.19
N THR A 170 18.25 13.92 27.94
CA THR A 170 17.74 12.58 27.63
C THR A 170 16.95 12.59 26.32
N LEU A 171 16.10 13.60 26.09
CA LEU A 171 15.35 13.73 24.84
C LEU A 171 16.25 13.91 23.61
N LYS A 172 17.38 14.60 23.77
CA LYS A 172 18.38 14.72 22.68
C LYS A 172 19.03 13.38 22.38
N GLU A 173 19.42 12.63 23.40
CA GLU A 173 19.99 11.29 23.22
C GLU A 173 19.00 10.33 22.55
N GLU A 174 17.73 10.36 22.96
CA GLU A 174 16.67 9.58 22.32
C GLU A 174 16.43 10.00 20.86
N SER A 175 16.44 11.31 20.59
CA SER A 175 16.32 11.85 19.23
C SER A 175 17.48 11.38 18.34
N GLU A 176 18.72 11.42 18.83
CA GLU A 176 19.90 10.95 18.09
C GLU A 176 19.83 9.44 17.82
N LYS A 177 19.37 8.67 18.82
CA LYS A 177 19.16 7.23 18.67
C LYS A 177 18.09 6.89 17.64
N LEU A 178 16.97 7.62 17.63
CA LEU A 178 15.90 7.44 16.65
C LEU A 178 16.37 7.81 15.23
N LEU A 179 17.18 8.87 15.09
CA LEU A 179 17.77 9.23 13.80
C LEU A 179 18.71 8.13 13.29
N ALA A 180 19.56 7.57 14.15
CA ALA A 180 20.43 6.45 13.77
C ALA A 180 19.62 5.20 13.37
N GLN A 181 18.51 4.91 14.06
CA GLN A 181 17.61 3.81 13.70
C GLN A 181 16.94 4.05 12.33
N LEU A 182 16.52 5.28 12.04
CA LEU A 182 15.94 5.64 10.75
C LEU A 182 16.95 5.51 9.61
N GLU A 183 18.20 5.90 9.83
CA GLU A 183 19.27 5.75 8.85
C GLU A 183 19.54 4.28 8.53
N VAL A 184 19.63 3.42 9.56
CA VAL A 184 19.77 1.97 9.36
C VAL A 184 18.59 1.40 8.58
N LEU A 185 17.35 1.77 8.93
CA LEU A 185 16.17 1.30 8.20
C LEU A 185 16.16 1.75 6.74
N SER A 186 16.56 3.00 6.47
CA SER A 186 16.70 3.52 5.11
C SER A 186 17.71 2.70 4.32
N ASN A 187 18.89 2.44 4.88
CA ASN A 187 19.92 1.65 4.21
C ASN A 187 19.45 0.22 3.93
N THR A 188 18.76 -0.41 4.89
CA THR A 188 18.18 -1.76 4.67
C THR A 188 17.11 -1.76 3.57
N GLN A 189 16.31 -0.69 3.48
CA GLN A 189 15.29 -0.56 2.45
C GLN A 189 15.92 -0.41 1.05
N ASP A 190 17.02 0.34 0.94
CA ASP A 190 17.76 0.50 -0.30
C ASP A 190 18.44 -0.81 -0.73
N ASP A 191 19.02 -1.56 0.22
CA ASP A 191 19.59 -2.89 -0.02
C ASP A 191 18.51 -3.90 -0.50
N ASP A 192 17.35 -3.91 0.16
CA ASP A 192 16.22 -4.77 -0.21
C ASP A 192 15.68 -4.41 -1.61
N ALA A 193 15.60 -3.12 -1.95
CA ALA A 193 15.19 -2.66 -3.27
C ALA A 193 16.17 -3.15 -4.35
N GLY A 194 17.48 -3.08 -4.08
CA GLY A 194 18.50 -3.64 -4.97
C GLY A 194 18.38 -5.15 -5.14
N HIS A 195 18.10 -5.87 -4.05
CA HIS A 195 17.90 -7.33 -4.10
C HIS A 195 16.65 -7.72 -4.92
N ILE A 196 15.56 -6.97 -4.79
CA ILE A 196 14.33 -7.19 -5.57
C ILE A 196 14.61 -6.97 -7.07
N GLU A 197 15.32 -5.90 -7.43
CA GLU A 197 15.64 -5.63 -8.84
C GLU A 197 16.49 -6.77 -9.45
N GLU A 198 17.44 -7.31 -8.69
CA GLU A 198 18.25 -8.45 -9.12
C GLU A 198 17.40 -9.71 -9.31
N LEU A 199 16.48 -10.01 -8.38
CA LEU A 199 15.55 -11.13 -8.50
C LEU A 199 14.62 -10.97 -9.71
N GLU A 200 14.16 -9.76 -10.02
CA GLU A 200 13.33 -9.49 -11.20
C GLU A 200 14.11 -9.73 -12.50
N ARG A 201 15.39 -9.33 -12.55
CA ARG A 201 16.27 -9.63 -13.70
C ARG A 201 16.48 -11.12 -13.89
N GLN A 202 16.74 -11.85 -12.79
CA GLN A 202 16.90 -13.30 -12.83
C GLN A 202 15.60 -14.00 -13.28
N LEU A 203 14.45 -13.56 -12.78
CA LEU A 203 13.15 -14.08 -13.21
C LEU A 203 12.91 -13.84 -14.70
N ALA A 204 13.23 -12.64 -15.20
CA ALA A 204 13.07 -12.30 -16.62
C ALA A 204 13.99 -13.14 -17.52
N GLU A 205 15.22 -13.44 -17.07
CA GLU A 205 16.14 -14.33 -17.79
C GLU A 205 15.59 -15.77 -17.83
N VAL A 206 15.17 -16.32 -16.69
CA VAL A 206 14.58 -17.67 -16.64
C VAL A 206 13.30 -17.77 -17.49
N GLN A 207 12.47 -16.74 -17.50
CA GLN A 207 11.29 -16.69 -18.37
C GLN A 207 11.66 -16.66 -19.86
N ARG A 208 12.72 -15.94 -20.25
CA ARG A 208 13.24 -15.96 -21.63
C ARG A 208 13.74 -17.34 -22.02
N GLN A 209 14.51 -17.98 -21.14
CA GLN A 209 15.02 -19.35 -21.35
C GLN A 209 13.88 -20.37 -21.49
N ASN A 210 12.88 -20.31 -20.61
CA ASN A 210 11.71 -21.19 -20.70
C ASN A 210 10.93 -21.01 -22.01
N ARG A 211 10.76 -19.78 -22.49
CA ARG A 211 10.12 -19.53 -23.79
C ARG A 211 10.94 -20.13 -24.94
N ALA A 212 12.25 -19.93 -24.95
CA ALA A 212 13.13 -20.50 -25.97
C ALA A 212 13.06 -22.04 -26.01
N LEU A 213 13.08 -22.69 -24.84
CA LEU A 213 12.94 -24.15 -24.74
C LEU A 213 11.58 -24.65 -25.20
N LEU A 214 10.50 -23.90 -24.92
CA LEU A 214 9.16 -24.24 -25.42
C LEU A 214 9.07 -24.14 -26.94
N ASP A 215 9.67 -23.10 -27.53
CA ASP A 215 9.75 -22.95 -28.99
C ASP A 215 10.54 -24.10 -29.63
N GLU A 216 11.68 -24.49 -29.05
CA GLU A 216 12.45 -25.66 -29.48
C GLU A 216 11.65 -26.96 -29.40
N LEU A 217 10.94 -27.19 -28.28
CA LEU A 217 10.06 -28.35 -28.13
C LEU A 217 8.94 -28.35 -29.17
N GLN A 218 8.37 -27.20 -29.52
CA GLN A 218 7.34 -27.09 -30.54
C GLN A 218 7.91 -27.41 -31.93
N ILE A 219 9.10 -26.91 -32.27
CA ILE A 219 9.79 -27.24 -33.52
C ILE A 219 10.08 -28.74 -33.61
N LEU A 220 10.58 -29.34 -32.52
CA LEU A 220 10.84 -30.78 -32.47
C LEU A 220 9.55 -31.59 -32.62
N ARG A 221 8.44 -31.17 -31.99
CA ARG A 221 7.13 -31.81 -32.17
C ARG A 221 6.64 -31.73 -33.61
N LEU A 222 6.80 -30.58 -34.28
CA LEU A 222 6.45 -30.44 -35.70
C LEU A 222 7.29 -31.37 -36.57
N ARG A 223 8.62 -31.44 -36.33
CA ARG A 223 9.51 -32.38 -37.04
C ARG A 223 9.11 -33.84 -36.81
N LEU A 224 8.80 -34.22 -35.58
CA LEU A 224 8.31 -35.57 -35.27
C LEU A 224 6.96 -35.86 -35.94
N GLY A 225 6.06 -34.87 -36.05
CA GLY A 225 4.78 -35.01 -36.74
C GLY A 225 4.89 -35.20 -38.26
N THR A 226 6.00 -34.75 -38.86
CA THR A 226 6.29 -35.00 -40.29
C THR A 226 6.85 -36.40 -40.56
N LEU A 227 7.25 -37.13 -39.51
CA LEU A 227 7.69 -38.51 -39.68
C LEU A 227 6.47 -39.41 -39.95
N PRO A 228 6.50 -40.23 -41.01
CA PRO A 228 5.39 -41.12 -41.33
C PRO A 228 5.16 -42.13 -40.19
N PRO A 229 3.89 -42.39 -39.81
CA PRO A 229 3.57 -43.38 -38.79
C PRO A 229 3.99 -44.79 -39.24
N CYS A 230 4.34 -45.64 -38.29
CA CYS A 230 4.79 -47.02 -38.53
C CYS A 230 3.81 -47.87 -39.35
N ALA A 231 2.50 -47.57 -39.28
CA ALA A 231 1.47 -48.22 -40.10
C ALA A 231 1.70 -48.04 -41.63
N ALA A 232 2.27 -46.91 -42.07
CA ALA A 232 2.59 -46.68 -43.47
C ALA A 232 3.78 -47.54 -43.96
N TRP A 233 4.69 -47.91 -43.05
CA TRP A 233 5.82 -48.80 -43.35
C TRP A 233 5.42 -50.27 -43.30
N GLY A 234 4.40 -50.60 -42.48
CA GLY A 234 3.81 -51.95 -42.42
C GLY A 234 3.21 -52.42 -43.75
N TYR A 235 2.71 -51.52 -44.59
CA TYR A 235 2.25 -51.86 -45.96
C TYR A 235 3.40 -52.29 -46.90
N TYR A 236 4.63 -51.90 -46.60
CA TYR A 236 5.84 -52.31 -47.34
C TYR A 236 6.66 -53.39 -46.61
N ALA A 237 6.19 -53.87 -45.45
CA ALA A 237 6.88 -54.88 -44.64
C ALA A 237 6.55 -56.33 -45.04
N PHE A 238 5.63 -56.54 -45.98
CA PHE A 238 5.55 -57.84 -46.64
C PHE A 238 6.83 -58.02 -47.47
N PRO A 239 7.67 -59.03 -47.19
CA PRO A 239 8.75 -59.35 -48.11
C PRO A 239 8.11 -59.63 -49.46
N ARG A 240 8.45 -58.83 -50.49
CA ARG A 240 8.22 -59.33 -51.86
C ARG A 240 8.99 -60.65 -51.94
N PRO A 241 8.38 -61.77 -52.34
CA PRO A 241 9.04 -63.08 -52.34
C PRO A 241 10.35 -63.15 -53.14
N ASN A 242 10.64 -62.13 -53.96
CA ASN A 242 11.66 -62.17 -55.00
C ASN A 242 12.80 -61.15 -54.87
N THR A 243 13.01 -60.50 -53.72
CA THR A 243 14.18 -59.62 -53.53
C THR A 243 15.15 -60.19 -52.49
N PHE A 244 16.30 -60.67 -52.97
CA PHE A 244 17.43 -61.09 -52.15
C PHE A 244 18.55 -60.03 -52.21
N PRO A 245 19.17 -59.66 -51.08
CA PRO A 245 18.80 -60.04 -49.71
C PRO A 245 17.55 -59.29 -49.24
N ALA A 246 16.73 -59.95 -48.41
CA ALA A 246 15.57 -59.31 -47.80
C ALA A 246 16.05 -58.22 -46.82
N THR A 247 15.96 -56.95 -47.21
CA THR A 247 16.28 -55.82 -46.33
C THR A 247 15.32 -55.83 -45.14
N ARG A 248 15.76 -56.37 -44.00
CA ARG A 248 15.05 -56.30 -42.73
C ARG A 248 15.17 -54.88 -42.20
N ARG A 249 14.14 -54.05 -42.43
CA ARG A 249 14.05 -52.75 -41.77
C ARG A 249 13.59 -52.97 -40.32
N VAL A 250 14.53 -52.86 -39.39
CA VAL A 250 14.28 -53.00 -37.95
C VAL A 250 13.74 -51.68 -37.43
N VAL A 251 12.57 -51.72 -36.80
CA VAL A 251 12.02 -50.59 -36.03
C VAL A 251 12.84 -50.47 -34.75
N VAL A 252 13.39 -49.28 -34.49
CA VAL A 252 14.15 -48.98 -33.27
C VAL A 252 13.46 -47.80 -32.56
N ILE A 253 12.89 -48.06 -31.38
CA ILE A 253 12.32 -47.05 -30.47
C ILE A 253 12.98 -47.24 -29.12
N SER A 254 13.64 -46.24 -28.54
CA SER A 254 14.16 -46.29 -27.17
C SER A 254 13.22 -45.60 -26.18
N ASP A 255 12.88 -46.25 -25.07
CA ASP A 255 12.32 -45.56 -23.89
C ASP A 255 13.39 -44.68 -23.20
N SER A 256 13.02 -43.98 -22.12
CA SER A 256 13.97 -43.21 -21.28
C SER A 256 15.09 -44.10 -20.68
N ALA A 257 14.91 -45.42 -20.70
CA ALA A 257 15.86 -46.44 -20.26
C ALA A 257 16.62 -47.13 -21.42
N GLY A 258 16.47 -46.68 -22.67
CA GLY A 258 17.20 -47.20 -23.83
C GLY A 258 16.65 -48.50 -24.46
N ARG A 259 15.47 -49.00 -24.08
CA ARG A 259 14.93 -50.28 -24.58
C ARG A 259 14.39 -50.17 -26.00
N ILE A 260 14.86 -51.06 -26.88
CA ILE A 260 14.51 -51.09 -28.30
C ILE A 260 13.27 -51.98 -28.56
N PHE A 261 12.17 -51.39 -29.05
CA PHE A 261 10.96 -52.13 -29.44
C PHE A 261 10.95 -52.46 -30.94
N ARG A 262 10.54 -53.69 -31.30
CA ARG A 262 10.56 -54.18 -32.70
C ARG A 262 9.24 -53.98 -33.44
N SER A 263 8.17 -53.61 -32.74
CA SER A 263 6.85 -53.38 -33.32
C SER A 263 6.09 -52.23 -32.63
N GLN A 264 5.17 -51.58 -33.36
CA GLN A 264 4.34 -50.51 -32.82
C GLN A 264 3.44 -50.95 -31.65
N PRO A 265 2.77 -52.13 -31.70
CA PRO A 265 1.93 -52.59 -30.58
C PRO A 265 2.71 -52.79 -29.29
N GLU A 266 3.95 -53.33 -29.38
CA GLU A 266 4.84 -53.49 -28.22
C GLU A 266 5.24 -52.15 -27.62
N CYS A 267 5.52 -51.14 -28.45
CA CYS A 267 5.82 -49.78 -27.99
C CYS A 267 4.64 -49.14 -27.27
N GLU A 268 3.44 -49.22 -27.85
CA GLU A 268 2.23 -48.65 -27.24
C GLU A 268 1.89 -49.34 -25.91
N LEU A 269 2.13 -50.64 -25.81
CA LEU A 269 1.93 -51.42 -24.60
C LEU A 269 2.95 -51.06 -23.52
N GLY A 270 4.23 -50.92 -23.88
CA GLY A 270 5.28 -50.43 -22.99
C GLY A 270 5.02 -49.02 -22.48
N ARG A 271 4.50 -48.13 -23.36
CA ARG A 271 4.13 -46.76 -22.99
C ARG A 271 2.96 -46.69 -22.02
N ARG A 272 2.01 -47.63 -22.11
CA ARG A 272 0.92 -47.74 -21.12
C ARG A 272 1.43 -48.14 -19.73
N SER A 273 2.59 -48.80 -19.66
CA SER A 273 3.21 -49.19 -18.39
C SER A 273 4.18 -48.17 -17.79
N ASP A 274 4.64 -47.18 -18.57
CA ASP A 274 5.55 -46.11 -18.10
C ASP A 274 4.90 -44.72 -18.20
N PRO A 275 4.50 -44.11 -17.06
CA PRO A 275 3.86 -42.80 -17.04
C PRO A 275 4.79 -41.63 -17.39
N THR A 276 6.11 -41.84 -17.49
CA THR A 276 7.08 -40.79 -17.86
C THR A 276 7.34 -40.70 -19.36
N ALA A 277 6.86 -41.66 -20.15
CA ALA A 277 7.04 -41.71 -21.59
C ALA A 277 6.11 -40.74 -22.34
N GLY A 278 6.48 -39.46 -22.37
CA GLY A 278 5.72 -38.37 -23.00
C GLY A 278 5.80 -38.29 -24.54
N SER A 279 6.60 -39.14 -25.19
CA SER A 279 6.78 -39.13 -26.65
C SER A 279 5.85 -40.11 -27.38
N PRO A 280 5.39 -39.79 -28.60
CA PRO A 280 4.70 -40.74 -29.47
C PRO A 280 5.67 -41.80 -30.01
N CYS A 281 5.22 -43.04 -30.25
CA CYS A 281 6.00 -44.07 -30.93
C CYS A 281 6.24 -43.66 -32.40
N PHE A 282 7.49 -43.67 -32.88
CA PHE A 282 7.84 -43.34 -34.27
C PHE A 282 8.80 -44.36 -34.86
N CYS A 283 8.78 -44.53 -36.19
CA CYS A 283 9.67 -45.47 -36.89
C CYS A 283 10.94 -44.77 -37.37
N ALA A 284 12.10 -45.23 -36.90
CA ALA A 284 13.40 -44.82 -37.42
C ALA A 284 13.99 -45.94 -38.29
N ALA A 285 14.50 -45.59 -39.48
CA ALA A 285 15.36 -46.50 -40.24
C ALA A 285 16.76 -46.51 -39.61
N SER A 286 17.33 -47.70 -39.43
CA SER A 286 18.76 -47.82 -39.10
C SER A 286 19.59 -47.20 -40.24
N PRO A 287 20.60 -46.35 -39.95
CA PRO A 287 21.60 -45.97 -40.95
C PRO A 287 22.48 -47.15 -41.38
N TRP A 288 22.38 -48.30 -40.69
CA TRP A 288 23.09 -49.54 -40.98
C TRP A 288 22.08 -50.67 -41.26
N GLY A 289 21.35 -50.54 -42.37
CA GLY A 289 20.38 -51.52 -42.86
C GLY A 289 19.88 -51.20 -44.26
#